data_AF-A0A3S4IFR9-F1
#
_entry.id   AF-A0A3S4IFR9-F1
#
_cell.length_a   1.000
_cell.length_b   1.000
_cell.length_c   1.000
_cell.angle_alpha   90.00
_cell.angle_beta   90.00
_cell.angle_gamma   90.00
#
_symmetry.space_group_name_H-M   'P 1'
#
loop_
_entity.id
_entity.type
_entity.pdbx_description
1 polymer ?
#
loop_
_entity_poly.entity_id
_entity_poly.type
_entity_poly.pdbx_seq_one_letter_code
_entity_poly.pdbx_strand_id
1 'polypeptide(L)'
;MKQMLFWQRLDCPGLEQAEIETGAGLSLSASGSLLHADTGASLRYRMQLDHHGRLSHAHIDLSAPDARQLTLQHAETGRWLVNGQPEPAWDGCRSWICRPAA
;
A
#
# COMPACT_ATOMS: atom_id res chain seq x y z
N MET A 1 13.90 13.53 3.00
CA MET A 1 13.21 14.20 4.14
C MET A 1 12.21 13.22 4.72
N LYS A 2 12.12 13.08 6.04
CA LYS A 2 11.20 12.14 6.70
C LYS A 2 10.12 12.94 7.43
N GLN A 3 8.86 12.57 7.22
CA GLN A 3 7.71 13.21 7.85
C GLN A 3 6.81 12.15 8.46
N MET A 4 6.45 12.35 9.72
CA MET A 4 5.51 11.49 10.43
C MET A 4 4.16 12.18 10.51
N LEU A 5 3.11 11.44 10.24
CA LEU A 5 1.74 11.90 10.17
C LEU A 5 0.85 10.95 10.96
N PHE A 6 -0.10 11.52 11.68
CA PHE A 6 -1.13 10.78 12.41
C PHE A 6 -2.48 11.31 11.98
N TRP A 7 -3.40 10.43 11.64
CA TRP A 7 -4.76 10.82 11.34
C TRP A 7 -5.73 9.75 11.78
N GLN A 8 -6.93 10.20 12.09
CA GLN A 8 -8.06 9.35 12.41
C GLN A 8 -9.16 9.65 11.41
N ARG A 9 -9.71 8.59 10.82
CA ARG A 9 -10.90 8.71 9.99
C ARG A 9 -12.11 9.04 10.89
N LEU A 10 -12.93 10.00 10.47
CA LEU A 10 -14.14 10.37 11.21
C LEU A 10 -15.32 9.43 10.92
N ASP A 11 -15.28 8.75 9.78
CA ASP A 11 -16.33 7.87 9.27
C ASP A 11 -16.12 6.39 9.61
N CYS A 12 -14.93 6.03 10.12
CA CYS A 12 -14.56 4.66 10.47
C CYS A 12 -13.72 4.67 11.75
N PRO A 13 -14.06 3.82 12.74
CA PRO A 13 -13.32 3.75 13.99
C PRO A 13 -11.95 3.10 13.75
N GLY A 14 -10.91 3.92 13.65
CA GLY A 14 -9.55 3.45 13.54
C GLY A 14 -8.51 4.57 13.53
N LEU A 15 -7.32 4.24 14.01
CA LEU A 15 -6.18 5.14 14.02
C LEU A 15 -5.17 4.70 12.96
N GLU A 16 -4.66 5.65 12.19
CA GLU A 16 -3.57 5.43 11.25
C GLU A 16 -2.38 6.31 11.62
N GLN A 17 -1.21 5.67 11.65
CA GLN A 17 0.08 6.33 11.72
C GLN A 17 0.82 6.01 10.44
N ALA A 18 1.32 7.05 9.77
CA ALA A 18 2.14 6.90 8.59
C ALA A 18 3.42 7.72 8.71
N GLU A 19 4.47 7.17 8.13
CA GLU A 19 5.75 7.80 7.92
C GLU A 19 6.02 7.84 6.43
N ILE A 20 6.27 9.04 5.92
CA ILE A 20 6.55 9.30 4.52
C ILE A 20 7.99 9.79 4.42
N GLU A 21 8.76 9.17 3.54
CA GLU A 21 10.12 9.57 3.22
C GLU A 21 10.24 9.90 1.74
N THR A 22 10.79 11.09 1.46
CA THR A 22 11.17 11.50 0.11
C THR A 22 12.63 11.19 -0.12
N GLY A 23 12.89 10.25 -1.04
CA GLY A 23 14.20 9.83 -1.50
C GLY A 23 14.69 10.62 -2.72
N ALA A 24 15.77 10.14 -3.34
CA ALA A 24 16.34 10.76 -4.53
C ALA A 24 15.35 10.72 -5.71
N GLY A 25 15.39 11.75 -6.57
CA GLY A 25 14.55 11.81 -7.78
C GLY A 25 13.05 11.84 -7.52
N LEU A 26 12.61 12.38 -6.38
CA LEU A 26 11.20 12.40 -5.94
C LEU A 26 10.57 11.02 -5.73
N SER A 27 11.39 9.98 -5.60
CA SER A 27 10.90 8.69 -5.08
C SER A 27 10.30 8.90 -3.69
N LEU A 28 9.17 8.25 -3.43
CA LEU A 28 8.49 8.33 -2.15
C LEU A 28 8.37 6.93 -1.58
N SER A 29 8.80 6.75 -0.34
CA SER A 29 8.45 5.58 0.45
C SER A 29 7.45 5.99 1.52
N ALA A 30 6.49 5.11 1.78
CA ALA A 30 5.53 5.28 2.85
C ALA A 30 5.47 4.00 3.67
N SER A 31 5.48 4.10 4.98
CA SER A 31 5.23 2.98 5.87
C SER A 31 4.27 3.39 6.96
N GLY A 32 3.47 2.46 7.45
CA GLY A 32 2.48 2.81 8.44
C GLY A 32 1.79 1.62 9.04
N SER A 33 0.94 1.95 10.00
CA SER A 33 0.06 1.00 10.65
C SER A 33 -1.31 1.60 10.84
N LEU A 34 -2.33 0.79 10.60
CA LEU A 34 -3.73 1.08 10.86
C LEU A 34 -4.23 0.09 11.90
N LEU A 35 -4.94 0.59 12.91
CA LEU A 35 -5.65 -0.22 13.90
C LEU A 35 -7.13 0.12 13.85
N HIS A 36 -7.97 -0.89 13.66
CA HIS A 36 -9.42 -0.76 13.77
C HIS A 36 -9.83 -0.92 15.23
N ALA A 37 -10.56 0.06 15.78
CA ALA A 37 -10.81 0.12 17.22
C ALA A 37 -11.73 -1.01 17.71
N ASP A 38 -12.77 -1.35 16.92
CA ASP A 38 -13.80 -2.29 17.39
C ASP A 38 -13.41 -3.77 17.24
N THR A 39 -12.67 -4.10 16.19
CA THR A 39 -12.32 -5.48 15.85
C THR A 39 -10.93 -5.87 16.35
N GLY A 40 -10.10 -4.89 16.71
CA GLY A 40 -8.68 -5.08 16.97
C GLY A 40 -7.89 -5.47 15.71
N ALA A 41 -8.52 -5.46 14.53
CA ALA A 41 -7.83 -5.76 13.27
C ALA A 41 -6.74 -4.72 13.03
N SER A 42 -5.54 -5.19 12.73
CA SER A 42 -4.41 -4.31 12.45
C SER A 42 -3.83 -4.59 11.08
N LEU A 43 -3.42 -3.53 10.40
CA LEU A 43 -2.73 -3.60 9.13
C LEU A 43 -1.41 -2.84 9.26
N ARG A 44 -0.31 -3.42 8.79
CA ARG A 44 0.97 -2.74 8.61
C ARG A 44 1.31 -2.73 7.14
N TYR A 45 1.80 -1.61 6.64
CA TYR A 45 2.19 -1.51 5.24
C TYR A 45 3.55 -0.84 5.06
N ARG A 46 4.18 -1.16 3.94
CA ARG A 46 5.35 -0.47 3.38
C ARG A 46 5.16 -0.35 1.89
N MET A 47 5.40 0.83 1.34
CA MET A 47 5.12 1.17 -0.05
C MET A 47 6.27 1.99 -0.63
N GLN A 48 6.47 1.84 -1.93
CA GLN A 48 7.38 2.64 -2.72
C GLN A 48 6.65 3.13 -3.96
N LEU A 49 6.86 4.40 -4.26
CA LEU A 49 6.38 5.08 -5.46
C LEU A 49 7.60 5.40 -6.34
N ASP A 50 7.45 5.21 -7.65
CA ASP A 50 8.44 5.63 -8.63
C ASP A 50 8.53 7.16 -8.74
N HIS A 51 9.47 7.67 -9.54
CA HIS A 51 9.67 9.10 -9.77
C HIS A 51 8.48 9.79 -10.48
N HIS A 52 7.51 9.03 -10.98
CA HIS A 52 6.25 9.53 -11.52
C HIS A 52 5.10 9.46 -10.51
N GLY A 53 5.39 9.10 -9.25
CA GLY A 53 4.39 8.95 -8.20
C GLY A 53 3.49 7.72 -8.38
N ARG A 54 3.90 6.71 -9.15
CA ARG A 54 3.15 5.46 -9.35
C ARG A 54 3.65 4.40 -8.38
N LEU A 55 2.73 3.60 -7.85
CA LEU A 55 3.07 2.52 -6.93
C LEU A 55 3.94 1.48 -7.65
N SER A 56 5.18 1.31 -7.19
CA SER A 56 6.12 0.32 -7.73
C SER A 56 6.16 -0.94 -6.88
N HIS A 57 6.04 -0.78 -5.56
CA HIS A 57 6.06 -1.89 -4.61
C HIS A 57 5.16 -1.58 -3.42
N ALA A 58 4.42 -2.58 -2.95
CA ALA A 58 3.75 -2.53 -1.65
C ALA A 58 3.86 -3.89 -0.96
N HIS A 59 4.04 -3.85 0.34
CA HIS A 59 3.92 -5.01 1.22
C HIS A 59 2.95 -4.66 2.33
N ILE A 60 1.98 -5.53 2.57
CA ILE A 60 0.89 -5.33 3.52
C ILE A 60 0.77 -6.59 4.36
N ASP A 61 0.88 -6.42 5.67
CA ASP A 61 0.61 -7.42 6.69
C ASP A 61 -0.74 -7.10 7.32
N LEU A 62 -1.71 -8.01 7.22
CA LEU A 62 -3.00 -7.91 7.90
C LEU A 62 -3.06 -8.95 9.02
N SER A 63 -3.56 -8.54 10.18
CA SER A 63 -3.85 -9.42 11.31
C SER A 63 -5.33 -9.30 11.68
N ALA A 64 -6.18 -10.22 11.16
CA ALA A 64 -7.54 -10.45 11.64
C ALA A 64 -8.31 -11.52 10.82
N PRO A 65 -9.02 -12.45 11.48
CA PRO A 65 -8.55 -13.21 12.64
C PRO A 65 -7.30 -14.04 12.31
N ASP A 66 -7.08 -14.34 11.04
CA ASP A 66 -5.86 -14.98 10.55
C ASP A 66 -4.88 -13.94 10.00
N ALA A 67 -3.59 -14.20 10.16
CA ALA A 67 -2.57 -13.37 9.53
C ALA A 67 -2.57 -13.59 8.01
N ARG A 68 -2.56 -12.50 7.26
CA ARG A 68 -2.48 -12.52 5.79
C ARG A 68 -1.43 -11.53 5.33
N GLN A 69 -0.78 -11.86 4.23
CA GLN A 69 0.20 -10.98 3.59
C GLN A 69 -0.18 -10.74 2.14
N LEU A 70 0.07 -9.53 1.69
CA LEU A 70 -0.08 -9.13 0.30
C LEU A 70 1.17 -8.36 -0.13
N THR A 71 1.82 -8.84 -1.18
CA THR A 71 2.91 -8.14 -1.85
C THR A 71 2.45 -7.76 -3.25
N LEU A 72 2.54 -6.49 -3.58
CA LEU A 72 2.25 -5.95 -4.91
C LEU A 72 3.54 -5.43 -5.51
N GLN A 73 3.80 -5.76 -6.76
CA GLN A 73 4.96 -5.26 -7.49
C GLN A 73 4.54 -4.88 -8.90
N HIS A 74 4.88 -3.68 -9.33
CA HIS A 74 4.74 -3.26 -10.70
C HIS A 74 6.06 -3.54 -11.42
N ALA A 75 6.09 -4.59 -12.24
CA ALA A 75 7.29 -5.01 -12.96
C ALA A 75 7.66 -3.99 -14.04
N GLU A 76 8.94 -3.94 -14.43
CA GLU A 76 9.42 -3.08 -15.53
C GLU A 76 8.69 -3.32 -16.86
N THR A 77 8.12 -4.52 -17.03
CA THR A 77 7.30 -4.89 -18.19
C THR A 77 5.90 -4.24 -18.21
N GLY A 78 5.55 -3.44 -17.19
CA GLY A 78 4.24 -2.79 -17.06
C GLY A 78 3.13 -3.70 -16.51
N ARG A 79 3.50 -4.89 -16.02
CA ARG A 79 2.58 -5.90 -15.48
C ARG A 79 2.61 -5.91 -13.96
N TRP A 80 1.49 -6.25 -13.35
CA TRP A 80 1.40 -6.44 -11.90
C TRP A 80 1.77 -7.87 -11.50
N LEU A 81 2.53 -7.97 -10.43
CA LEU A 81 2.75 -9.20 -9.69
C LEU A 81 2.05 -9.09 -8.32
N VAL A 82 1.19 -10.05 -8.02
CA VAL A 82 0.52 -10.23 -6.72
C VAL A 82 1.09 -11.46 -6.05
N ASN A 83 1.72 -11.29 -4.89
CA ASN A 83 2.43 -12.34 -4.17
C ASN A 83 3.43 -13.11 -5.08
N GLY A 84 4.09 -12.37 -5.98
CA GLY A 84 5.06 -12.91 -6.94
C GLY A 84 4.46 -13.57 -8.18
N GLN A 85 3.14 -13.69 -8.28
CA GLN A 85 2.44 -14.25 -9.45
C GLN A 85 1.92 -13.13 -10.36
N PRO A 86 2.05 -13.24 -11.69
CA PRO A 86 1.43 -12.28 -12.60
C PRO A 86 -0.09 -12.20 -12.38
N GLU A 87 -0.62 -10.98 -12.34
CA GLU A 87 -2.05 -10.71 -12.23
C GLU A 87 -2.52 -9.86 -13.42
N PRO A 88 -2.81 -10.50 -14.58
CA PRO A 88 -3.17 -9.79 -15.80
C PRO A 88 -4.46 -8.97 -15.68
N ALA A 89 -5.36 -9.32 -14.75
CA ALA A 89 -6.59 -8.56 -14.54
C ALA A 89 -6.32 -7.13 -14.04
N TRP A 90 -5.11 -6.86 -13.55
CA TRP A 90 -4.69 -5.56 -13.04
C TRP A 90 -3.76 -4.83 -14.03
N ASP A 91 -3.50 -5.41 -15.20
CA ASP A 91 -2.73 -4.75 -16.25
C ASP A 91 -3.40 -3.42 -16.63
N GLY A 92 -2.61 -2.33 -16.66
CA GLY A 92 -3.09 -0.98 -16.91
C GLY A 92 -3.53 -0.20 -15.65
N CYS A 93 -3.58 -0.83 -14.48
CA CYS A 93 -3.80 -0.12 -13.23
C CYS A 93 -2.61 0.77 -12.87
N ARG A 94 -2.90 2.06 -12.65
CA ARG A 94 -1.89 3.08 -12.27
C ARG A 94 -1.96 3.48 -10.79
N SER A 95 -2.97 2.99 -10.07
CA SER A 95 -3.18 3.25 -8.65
C SER A 95 -3.89 2.05 -8.01
N TRP A 96 -3.92 2.01 -6.68
CA TRP A 96 -4.70 1.10 -5.83
C TRP A 96 -6.19 0.99 -6.16
N ILE A 97 -6.76 1.94 -6.91
CA ILE A 97 -8.14 1.85 -7.40
C ILE A 97 -8.09 1.23 -8.80
N CYS A 98 -8.10 -0.10 -8.86
CA CYS A 98 -8.34 -0.85 -10.07
C CYS A 98 -9.84 -1.13 -10.20
N ARG A 99 -10.49 -0.60 -11.23
CA ARG A 99 -11.69 -1.25 -11.75
C ARG A 99 -11.21 -2.27 -12.79
N PRO A 100 -11.50 -3.57 -12.63
CA PRO A 100 -11.23 -4.52 -13.70
C PRO A 100 -11.97 -4.04 -14.95
N ALA A 101 -11.28 -4.03 -16.09
CA ALA A 101 -11.95 -3.87 -17.37
C ALA A 101 -12.89 -5.07 -17.55
N ALA A 102 -14.17 -4.80 -17.70
CA ALA A 102 -15.20 -5.81 -17.98
C ALA A 102 -14.99 -6.44 -19.36
#